data_AF-A0A1U8KEL0-F1
#
_entry.id   AF-A0A1U8KEL0-F1
#
_cell.length_a   1.000
_cell.length_b   1.000
_cell.length_c   1.000
_cell.angle_alpha   90.00
_cell.angle_beta   90.00
_cell.angle_gamma   90.00
#
_symmetry.space_group_name_H-M   'P 1'
#
loop_
_entity.id
_entity.type
_entity.pdbx_description
1 polymer ?
#
loop_
_entity_poly.entity_id
_entity_poly.type
_entity_poly.pdbx_seq_one_letter_code
_entity_poly.pdbx_strand_id
1 'polypeptide(L)'
;MSKSKSWLSLSWVFVIQLLFQSSSTIAATRKEIGFPERRICRTTVQGRYLLSDDNGYVCDALSLDPQYRCCPERGDKFSCRGCNVLSQCCNSYEFCVSCCLHPARTQKEQVLKLKIAKPSTSGTYLSVFDFCAGRCRHNSESVVHENAYVNDFHHCFSLPSNSSGSSISPVEARLNGINVVIGRQGESCDSVCKSNGQSCVLNKLLILNQCDIIQKYMSCKGACLASVGPDQPAEVVDDAPKNLNPGACLYTRTQSMLSCDGSHRHTRRLCPCA
;
A
#
# COMPACT_ATOMS: atom_id res chain seq x y z
N MET A 1 -65.32 25.61 77.38
CA MET A 1 -65.50 24.80 76.15
C MET A 1 -65.76 25.81 75.03
N SER A 2 -65.06 25.93 73.90
CA SER A 2 -64.23 25.04 73.09
C SER A 2 -63.17 25.89 72.35
N LYS A 3 -62.11 25.25 71.85
CA LYS A 3 -60.88 25.82 71.29
C LYS A 3 -61.09 26.53 69.94
N SER A 4 -60.32 27.59 69.67
CA SER A 4 -59.86 27.88 68.29
C SER A 4 -58.43 28.44 68.31
N LYS A 5 -57.53 27.72 67.65
CA LYS A 5 -56.09 27.98 67.56
C LYS A 5 -55.79 28.79 66.30
N SER A 6 -55.04 29.86 66.48
CA SER A 6 -53.94 30.34 65.62
C SER A 6 -53.98 29.90 64.15
N TRP A 7 -54.70 30.64 63.33
CA TRP A 7 -54.63 30.56 61.87
C TRP A 7 -53.82 31.78 61.42
N LEU A 8 -52.49 31.66 61.21
CA LEU A 8 -51.68 32.64 60.45
C LEU A 8 -50.17 32.33 60.27
N SER A 9 -49.60 31.22 60.76
CA SER A 9 -48.13 30.98 60.61
C SER A 9 -47.70 29.79 59.73
N LEU A 10 -48.60 29.26 58.89
CA LEU A 10 -48.32 28.05 58.09
C LEU A 10 -48.24 28.29 56.57
N SER A 11 -48.31 29.54 56.10
CA SER A 11 -48.38 29.84 54.65
C SER A 11 -47.06 30.27 53.99
N TRP A 12 -45.94 30.31 54.72
CA TRP A 12 -44.66 30.81 54.18
C TRP A 12 -43.44 29.89 54.41
N VAL A 13 -43.68 28.61 54.71
CA VAL A 13 -42.63 27.57 54.71
C VAL A 13 -42.87 26.54 53.61
N PHE A 14 -44.10 26.40 53.10
CA PHE A 14 -44.43 25.47 52.01
C PHE A 14 -44.13 26.00 50.60
N VAL A 15 -43.88 27.30 50.42
CA VAL A 15 -43.59 27.87 49.08
C VAL A 15 -42.09 27.80 48.74
N ILE A 16 -41.19 27.71 49.72
CA ILE A 16 -39.74 27.69 49.47
C ILE A 16 -39.19 26.26 49.26
N GLN A 17 -39.91 25.20 49.65
CA GLN A 17 -39.52 23.82 49.31
C GLN A 17 -40.02 23.33 47.94
N LEU A 18 -40.87 24.09 47.24
CA LEU A 18 -41.30 23.77 45.87
C LEU A 18 -40.32 24.25 44.78
N LEU A 19 -39.23 24.94 45.15
CA LEU A 19 -38.19 25.39 44.21
C LEU A 19 -36.83 24.68 44.39
N PHE A 20 -36.72 23.71 45.31
CA PHE A 20 -35.48 22.97 45.59
C PHE A 20 -35.61 21.46 45.41
N GLN A 21 -36.39 21.04 44.41
CA GLN A 21 -36.25 19.71 43.81
C GLN A 21 -35.99 19.86 42.31
N SER A 22 -34.90 20.56 41.97
CA SER A 22 -34.16 20.20 40.76
C SER A 22 -33.53 18.84 41.01
N SER A 23 -34.35 17.79 40.92
CA SER A 23 -33.85 16.47 40.55
C SER A 23 -33.00 16.73 39.32
N SER A 24 -31.68 16.65 39.50
CA SER A 24 -30.78 16.45 38.39
C SER A 24 -31.24 15.14 37.79
N THR A 25 -32.14 15.21 36.82
CA THR A 25 -32.18 14.24 35.76
C THR A 25 -30.79 14.33 35.18
N ILE A 26 -29.91 13.47 35.70
CA ILE A 26 -28.81 12.94 34.93
C ILE A 26 -29.55 12.41 33.70
N ALA A 27 -29.61 13.23 32.67
CA ALA A 27 -29.77 12.76 31.33
C ALA A 27 -28.51 11.93 31.12
N ALA A 28 -28.56 10.69 31.60
CA ALA A 28 -27.87 9.61 30.96
C ALA A 28 -28.44 9.69 29.55
N THR A 29 -27.72 10.42 28.70
CA THR A 29 -27.81 10.25 27.27
C THR A 29 -27.78 8.75 27.11
N ARG A 30 -28.96 8.19 26.82
CA ARG A 30 -29.09 6.80 26.42
C ARG A 30 -28.29 6.76 25.13
N LYS A 31 -26.99 6.49 25.29
CA LYS A 31 -26.06 6.28 24.19
C LYS A 31 -26.72 5.21 23.39
N GLU A 32 -27.24 5.61 22.23
CA GLU A 32 -27.82 4.80 21.19
C GLU A 32 -27.55 3.31 21.45
N ILE A 33 -28.52 2.60 22.04
CA ILE A 33 -28.60 1.15 21.85
C ILE A 33 -29.24 0.99 20.46
N GLY A 34 -28.58 1.55 19.45
CA GLY A 34 -28.66 1.00 18.13
C GLY A 34 -27.97 -0.35 18.25
N PHE A 35 -28.72 -1.43 18.04
CA PHE A 35 -28.06 -2.68 17.64
C PHE A 35 -27.02 -2.28 16.60
N PRO A 36 -25.74 -2.69 16.72
CA PRO A 36 -24.79 -2.41 15.66
C PRO A 36 -25.45 -2.95 14.40
N GLU A 37 -25.75 -2.06 13.45
CA GLU A 37 -26.28 -2.45 12.16
C GLU A 37 -25.14 -3.21 11.50
N ARG A 38 -25.05 -4.51 11.83
CA ARG A 38 -23.93 -5.38 11.48
C ARG A 38 -24.04 -5.62 10.00
N ARG A 39 -23.30 -4.81 9.25
CA ARG A 39 -23.28 -4.83 7.79
C ARG A 39 -22.80 -6.20 7.31
N ILE A 40 -23.51 -6.71 6.31
CA ILE A 40 -23.10 -7.91 5.58
C ILE A 40 -21.95 -7.51 4.67
N CYS A 41 -20.82 -8.23 4.75
CA CYS A 41 -19.66 -7.93 3.92
C CYS A 41 -19.86 -8.41 2.48
N ARG A 42 -19.23 -7.67 1.57
CA ARG A 42 -19.04 -8.10 0.19
C ARG A 42 -17.71 -8.83 0.10
N THR A 43 -17.69 -9.95 -0.61
CA THR A 43 -16.47 -10.74 -0.80
C THR A 43 -16.18 -10.88 -2.28
N THR A 44 -14.93 -11.14 -2.60
CA THR A 44 -14.56 -11.68 -3.90
C THR A 44 -15.20 -13.07 -4.09
N VAL A 45 -15.48 -13.43 -5.35
CA VAL A 45 -16.25 -14.64 -5.70
C VAL A 45 -15.41 -15.60 -6.56
N GLN A 46 -14.16 -15.27 -6.85
CA GLN A 46 -13.34 -15.98 -7.84
C GLN A 46 -12.31 -16.94 -7.25
N GLY A 47 -11.76 -16.67 -6.06
CA GLY A 47 -10.79 -17.54 -5.43
C GLY A 47 -11.37 -18.89 -5.02
N ARG A 48 -10.66 -19.99 -5.33
CA ARG A 48 -11.06 -21.36 -4.96
C ARG A 48 -10.93 -21.63 -3.45
N TYR A 49 -9.93 -21.01 -2.82
CA TYR A 49 -9.56 -21.27 -1.43
C TYR A 49 -9.54 -20.01 -0.58
N LEU A 50 -9.05 -18.91 -1.14
CA LEU A 50 -9.00 -17.62 -0.45
C LEU A 50 -10.09 -16.69 -0.96
N LEU A 51 -10.52 -15.78 -0.11
CA LEU A 51 -11.42 -14.68 -0.46
C LEU A 51 -11.03 -13.43 0.32
N SER A 52 -11.27 -12.26 -0.28
CA SER A 52 -11.08 -10.95 0.33
C SER A 52 -12.44 -10.30 0.53
N ASP A 53 -12.67 -9.75 1.72
CA ASP A 53 -13.87 -8.95 2.00
C ASP A 53 -13.65 -7.44 1.75
N ASP A 54 -14.73 -6.67 1.77
CA ASP A 54 -14.73 -5.22 1.61
C ASP A 54 -14.22 -4.45 2.83
N ASN A 55 -14.05 -5.14 3.96
CA ASN A 55 -13.27 -4.63 5.09
C ASN A 55 -11.76 -4.76 4.84
N GLY A 56 -11.32 -5.54 3.85
CA GLY A 56 -9.94 -5.73 3.47
C GLY A 56 -9.22 -6.86 4.19
N TYR A 57 -9.96 -7.79 4.82
CA TYR A 57 -9.39 -9.03 5.34
C TYR A 57 -9.38 -10.11 4.26
N VAL A 58 -8.38 -10.99 4.33
CA VAL A 58 -8.27 -12.19 3.48
C VAL A 58 -8.37 -13.43 4.35
N CYS A 59 -9.24 -14.35 4.00
CA CYS A 59 -9.41 -15.59 4.74
C CYS A 59 -9.69 -16.77 3.80
N ASP A 60 -9.60 -17.99 4.36
CA ASP A 60 -10.06 -19.18 3.66
C ASP A 60 -11.58 -19.15 3.51
N ALA A 61 -12.10 -19.64 2.38
CA ALA A 61 -13.52 -19.64 2.09
C ALA A 61 -14.36 -20.40 3.12
N LEU A 62 -13.78 -21.42 3.78
CA LEU A 62 -14.43 -22.19 4.84
C LEU A 62 -14.47 -21.43 6.18
N SER A 63 -13.65 -20.40 6.33
CA SER A 63 -13.58 -19.58 7.55
C SER A 63 -14.50 -18.36 7.52
N LEU A 64 -15.26 -18.18 6.44
CA LEU A 64 -16.17 -17.06 6.26
C LEU A 64 -17.35 -17.16 7.24
N ASP A 65 -17.71 -16.05 7.87
CA ASP A 65 -18.85 -16.02 8.78
C ASP A 65 -20.17 -16.33 8.03
N PRO A 66 -20.96 -17.35 8.43
CA PRO A 66 -22.18 -17.73 7.71
C PRO A 66 -23.29 -16.66 7.76
N GLN A 67 -23.30 -15.82 8.79
CA GLN A 67 -24.36 -14.86 9.05
C GLN A 67 -24.07 -13.50 8.37
N TYR A 68 -22.82 -13.05 8.43
CA TYR A 68 -22.40 -11.73 7.96
C TYR A 68 -21.57 -11.78 6.68
N ARG A 69 -21.13 -12.98 6.27
CA ARG A 69 -20.25 -13.20 5.12
C ARG A 69 -18.98 -12.36 5.12
N CYS A 70 -18.47 -12.05 6.30
CA CYS A 70 -17.20 -11.34 6.51
C CYS A 70 -16.09 -12.34 6.81
N CYS A 71 -14.86 -11.98 6.47
CA CYS A 71 -13.72 -12.70 6.99
C CYS A 71 -13.59 -12.44 8.50
N PRO A 72 -13.06 -13.41 9.27
CA PRO A 72 -12.76 -13.18 10.67
C PRO A 72 -11.73 -12.06 10.78
N GLU A 73 -11.90 -11.16 11.75
CA GLU A 73 -10.95 -10.07 12.03
C GLU A 73 -9.67 -10.60 12.71
N ARG A 74 -8.98 -11.52 12.01
CA ARG A 74 -7.75 -12.16 12.44
C ARG A 74 -6.70 -11.99 11.34
N GLY A 75 -5.50 -11.57 11.74
CA GLY A 75 -4.40 -11.29 10.82
C GLY A 75 -4.38 -9.84 10.33
N ASP A 76 -3.55 -9.59 9.31
CA ASP A 76 -3.30 -8.24 8.81
C ASP A 76 -4.43 -7.76 7.91
N LYS A 77 -5.05 -6.63 8.31
CA LYS A 77 -5.99 -5.90 7.46
C LYS A 77 -5.24 -5.27 6.29
N PHE A 78 -5.82 -5.34 5.09
CA PHE A 78 -5.21 -4.85 3.85
C PHE A 78 -3.86 -5.50 3.53
N SER A 79 -3.75 -6.81 3.76
CA SER A 79 -2.52 -7.56 3.56
C SER A 79 -2.04 -7.50 2.09
N CYS A 80 -0.80 -7.09 1.90
CA CYS A 80 -0.11 -7.07 0.60
C CYS A 80 0.79 -8.30 0.40
N ARG A 81 0.46 -9.45 1.00
CA ARG A 81 1.25 -10.67 0.86
C ARG A 81 1.30 -11.10 -0.60
N GLY A 82 2.51 -11.33 -1.13
CA GLY A 82 2.67 -11.70 -2.54
C GLY A 82 2.42 -10.54 -3.52
N CYS A 83 2.37 -9.31 -3.03
CA CYS A 83 2.29 -8.10 -3.85
C CYS A 83 3.64 -7.41 -3.93
N ASN A 84 4.01 -7.03 -5.14
CA ASN A 84 5.05 -6.04 -5.34
C ASN A 84 4.38 -4.65 -5.22
N VAL A 85 4.53 -4.03 -4.05
CA VAL A 85 3.96 -2.71 -3.74
C VAL A 85 4.48 -1.61 -4.68
N LEU A 86 5.62 -1.83 -5.35
CA LEU A 86 6.10 -0.96 -6.41
C LEU A 86 5.27 -1.17 -7.66
N SER A 87 5.25 -2.33 -8.31
CA SER A 87 4.44 -2.48 -9.54
C SER A 87 2.93 -2.37 -9.28
N GLN A 88 2.49 -2.39 -8.01
CA GLN A 88 1.09 -2.49 -7.61
C GLN A 88 0.43 -3.71 -8.25
N CYS A 89 1.22 -4.76 -8.40
CA CYS A 89 0.83 -6.05 -8.95
C CYS A 89 1.14 -7.16 -7.94
N CYS A 90 0.31 -8.18 -7.95
CA CYS A 90 0.38 -9.31 -7.05
C CYS A 90 0.27 -10.62 -7.83
N ASN A 91 0.79 -11.68 -7.23
CA ASN A 91 0.64 -13.04 -7.75
C ASN A 91 -0.66 -13.73 -7.29
N SER A 92 -1.45 -13.06 -6.45
CA SER A 92 -2.73 -13.55 -5.94
C SER A 92 -3.79 -12.47 -6.06
N TYR A 93 -4.93 -12.82 -6.64
CA TYR A 93 -6.08 -11.94 -6.82
C TYR A 93 -6.58 -11.40 -5.47
N GLU A 94 -6.71 -12.26 -4.46
CA GLU A 94 -7.33 -11.89 -3.18
C GLU A 94 -6.45 -10.94 -2.38
N PHE A 95 -5.14 -11.19 -2.36
CA PHE A 95 -4.19 -10.24 -1.77
C PHE A 95 -4.05 -8.95 -2.58
N CYS A 96 -4.26 -8.99 -3.91
CA CYS A 96 -4.34 -7.76 -4.71
C CYS A 96 -5.51 -6.89 -4.26
N VAL A 97 -6.70 -7.47 -4.12
CA VAL A 97 -7.90 -6.74 -3.70
C VAL A 97 -7.72 -6.18 -2.29
N SER A 98 -7.25 -6.99 -1.34
CA SER A 98 -6.97 -6.55 0.03
C SER A 98 -5.94 -5.42 0.09
N CYS A 99 -4.81 -5.55 -0.62
CA CYS A 99 -3.76 -4.53 -0.68
C CYS A 99 -4.24 -3.21 -1.32
N CYS A 100 -5.05 -3.32 -2.38
CA CYS A 100 -5.64 -2.17 -3.08
C CYS A 100 -6.61 -1.38 -2.19
N LEU A 101 -7.35 -2.05 -1.31
CA LEU A 101 -8.28 -1.39 -0.39
C LEU A 101 -7.57 -0.48 0.63
N HIS A 102 -6.26 -0.61 0.81
CA HIS A 102 -5.51 0.21 1.75
C HIS A 102 -5.58 1.71 1.37
N PRO A 103 -6.00 2.63 2.27
CA PRO A 103 -6.14 4.06 1.96
C PRO A 103 -4.84 4.74 1.47
N ALA A 104 -3.68 4.31 1.98
CA ALA A 104 -2.37 4.78 1.50
C ALA A 104 -2.01 4.31 0.08
N ARG A 105 -2.74 3.35 -0.51
CA ARG A 105 -2.52 2.85 -1.88
C ARG A 105 -3.54 3.41 -2.86
N THR A 106 -4.77 3.59 -2.41
CA THR A 106 -5.88 4.00 -3.26
C THR A 106 -6.70 5.10 -2.61
N GLN A 107 -6.73 6.26 -3.26
CA GLN A 107 -7.53 7.40 -2.81
C GLN A 107 -8.97 7.27 -3.32
N LYS A 108 -9.93 7.25 -2.38
CA LYS A 108 -11.35 7.02 -2.65
C LYS A 108 -11.92 8.03 -3.65
N GLU A 109 -11.58 9.30 -3.50
CA GLU A 109 -12.12 10.41 -4.30
C GLU A 109 -11.66 10.33 -5.76
N GLN A 110 -10.48 9.75 -5.99
CA GLN A 110 -9.91 9.58 -7.33
C GLN A 110 -10.57 8.39 -8.04
N VAL A 111 -10.70 7.25 -7.35
CA VAL A 111 -11.16 6.01 -8.00
C VAL A 111 -12.66 5.98 -8.31
N LEU A 112 -13.49 6.61 -7.48
CA LEU A 112 -14.95 6.62 -7.70
C LEU A 112 -15.36 7.48 -8.91
N LYS A 113 -14.47 8.35 -9.40
CA LYS A 113 -14.68 9.16 -10.61
C LYS A 113 -14.23 8.45 -11.88
N LEU A 114 -13.53 7.33 -11.76
CA LEU A 114 -13.04 6.58 -12.92
C LEU A 114 -14.15 5.76 -13.56
N LYS A 115 -14.15 5.72 -14.89
CA LYS A 115 -15.03 4.82 -15.65
C LYS A 115 -14.54 3.38 -15.53
N ILE A 116 -15.49 2.46 -15.48
CA ILE A 116 -15.21 1.02 -15.41
C ILE A 116 -14.49 0.54 -16.68
N ALA A 117 -14.87 1.09 -17.84
CA ALA A 117 -14.29 0.76 -19.14
C ALA A 117 -14.08 2.01 -20.02
N LYS A 118 -13.34 1.82 -21.12
CA LYS A 118 -13.03 2.88 -22.11
C LYS A 118 -14.26 3.53 -22.79
N PRO A 119 -15.35 2.82 -23.12
CA PRO A 119 -16.50 3.43 -23.80
C PRO A 119 -17.10 4.60 -23.02
N SER A 120 -17.53 5.65 -23.74
CA SER A 120 -18.10 6.86 -23.14
C SER A 120 -19.36 6.59 -22.32
N THR A 121 -20.11 5.55 -22.67
CA THR A 121 -21.32 5.05 -21.99
C THR A 121 -21.05 4.26 -20.72
N SER A 122 -19.79 3.97 -20.40
CA SER A 122 -19.42 3.20 -19.20
C SER A 122 -19.66 4.00 -17.92
N GLY A 123 -20.33 3.38 -16.95
CA GLY A 123 -20.52 3.94 -15.61
C GLY A 123 -19.22 3.99 -14.79
N THR A 124 -19.32 4.54 -13.59
CA THR A 124 -18.20 4.61 -12.63
C THR A 124 -18.31 3.53 -11.55
N TYR A 125 -17.23 3.35 -10.80
CA TYR A 125 -17.22 2.40 -9.66
C TYR A 125 -18.11 2.90 -8.51
N LEU A 126 -18.87 1.97 -7.91
CA LEU A 126 -19.78 2.26 -6.80
C LEU A 126 -19.03 2.37 -5.45
N SER A 127 -17.92 1.65 -5.31
CA SER A 127 -17.09 1.63 -4.11
C SER A 127 -15.63 1.38 -4.45
N VAL A 128 -14.73 1.61 -3.49
CA VAL A 128 -13.30 1.26 -3.61
C VAL A 128 -13.13 -0.25 -3.77
N PHE A 129 -13.99 -1.04 -3.13
CA PHE A 129 -14.02 -2.49 -3.29
C PHE A 129 -14.33 -2.90 -4.73
N ASP A 130 -15.33 -2.28 -5.38
CA ASP A 130 -15.65 -2.57 -6.78
C ASP A 130 -14.50 -2.20 -7.73
N PHE A 131 -13.84 -1.06 -7.45
CA PHE A 131 -12.64 -0.66 -8.17
C PHE A 131 -11.53 -1.71 -8.04
N CYS A 132 -11.18 -2.10 -6.81
CA CYS A 132 -10.12 -3.06 -6.56
C CYS A 132 -10.44 -4.46 -7.11
N ALA A 133 -11.65 -4.95 -6.87
CA ALA A 133 -12.12 -6.25 -7.37
C ALA A 133 -12.13 -6.31 -8.91
N GLY A 134 -12.50 -5.22 -9.58
CA GLY A 134 -12.47 -5.12 -11.03
C GLY A 134 -11.05 -5.00 -11.59
N ARG A 135 -10.24 -4.08 -11.04
CA ARG A 135 -8.90 -3.79 -11.57
C ARG A 135 -7.93 -4.96 -11.39
N CYS A 136 -7.93 -5.58 -10.21
CA CYS A 136 -7.09 -6.76 -9.92
C CYS A 136 -7.44 -7.99 -10.75
N ARG A 137 -8.66 -8.08 -11.29
CA ARG A 137 -9.14 -9.24 -12.04
C ARG A 137 -8.56 -9.30 -13.45
N HIS A 138 -8.40 -8.16 -14.10
CA HIS A 138 -7.89 -8.10 -15.47
C HIS A 138 -7.05 -6.83 -15.68
N ASN A 139 -5.77 -7.00 -16.01
CA ASN A 139 -4.96 -5.90 -16.52
C ASN A 139 -4.50 -6.21 -17.94
N SER A 140 -4.96 -5.43 -18.92
CA SER A 140 -4.52 -5.56 -20.32
C SER A 140 -3.01 -5.33 -20.49
N GLU A 141 -2.35 -4.66 -19.55
CA GLU A 141 -0.90 -4.47 -19.53
C GLU A 141 -0.12 -5.69 -19.01
N SER A 142 -0.83 -6.67 -18.40
CA SER A 142 -0.22 -7.88 -17.84
C SER A 142 -0.18 -9.07 -18.80
N VAL A 143 -0.72 -8.92 -20.02
CA VAL A 143 -0.83 -9.99 -21.02
C VAL A 143 0.08 -9.73 -22.23
N VAL A 144 0.77 -10.79 -22.68
CA VAL A 144 1.60 -10.90 -23.88
C VAL A 144 0.88 -11.81 -24.88
N HIS A 145 0.75 -11.36 -26.13
CA HIS A 145 0.04 -12.09 -27.20
C HIS A 145 -1.36 -12.59 -26.78
N GLU A 146 -2.11 -11.74 -26.07
CA GLU A 146 -3.51 -11.91 -25.65
C GLU A 146 -3.82 -13.11 -24.73
N ASN A 147 -2.91 -14.07 -24.55
CA ASN A 147 -3.19 -15.33 -23.85
C ASN A 147 -2.08 -15.80 -22.86
N ALA A 148 -0.97 -15.08 -22.73
CA ALA A 148 0.09 -15.41 -21.76
C ALA A 148 0.34 -14.23 -20.82
N TYR A 149 0.45 -14.46 -19.52
CA TYR A 149 0.86 -13.40 -18.59
C TYR A 149 2.35 -13.09 -18.74
N VAL A 150 2.72 -11.80 -18.66
CA VAL A 150 4.11 -11.33 -18.73
C VAL A 150 4.95 -11.98 -17.62
N ASN A 151 4.36 -12.14 -16.44
CA ASN A 151 4.99 -12.72 -15.25
C ASN A 151 3.92 -13.24 -14.28
N ASP A 152 4.37 -13.84 -13.17
CA ASP A 152 3.48 -14.34 -12.11
C ASP A 152 2.69 -13.21 -11.41
N PHE A 153 3.17 -11.96 -11.44
CA PHE A 153 2.54 -10.79 -10.84
C PHE A 153 1.59 -10.09 -11.82
N HIS A 154 0.47 -10.74 -12.13
CA HIS A 154 -0.48 -10.28 -13.16
C HIS A 154 -1.75 -9.63 -12.61
N HIS A 155 -2.01 -9.71 -11.30
CA HIS A 155 -3.12 -9.02 -10.67
C HIS A 155 -2.68 -7.62 -10.26
N CYS A 156 -3.05 -6.59 -11.02
CA CYS A 156 -2.59 -5.22 -10.79
C CYS A 156 -3.72 -4.25 -10.47
N PHE A 157 -3.46 -3.25 -9.63
CA PHE A 157 -4.43 -2.20 -9.27
C PHE A 157 -3.95 -0.77 -9.57
N SER A 158 -2.85 -0.63 -10.32
CA SER A 158 -2.35 0.67 -10.74
C SER A 158 -3.35 1.43 -11.62
N LEU A 159 -3.38 2.75 -11.41
CA LEU A 159 -4.14 3.66 -12.25
C LEU A 159 -3.37 3.96 -13.54
N PRO A 160 -4.01 3.89 -14.72
CA PRO A 160 -3.39 4.37 -15.94
C PRO A 160 -3.17 5.87 -15.84
N SER A 161 -1.93 6.32 -16.11
CA SER A 161 -1.59 7.74 -16.15
C SER A 161 -2.39 8.44 -17.27
N ASN A 162 -3.40 9.23 -16.92
CA ASN A 162 -4.01 10.19 -17.83
C ASN A 162 -3.00 11.33 -18.09
N SER A 163 -2.02 11.11 -18.96
CA SER A 163 -1.20 12.19 -19.51
C SER A 163 -1.13 12.08 -21.03
N SER A 164 -2.01 12.82 -21.69
CA SER A 164 -1.66 13.46 -22.94
C SER A 164 -0.34 14.23 -22.74
N GLY A 165 0.75 13.77 -23.35
CA GLY A 165 1.93 14.60 -23.61
C GLY A 165 2.85 14.93 -22.43
N SER A 166 3.33 13.94 -21.68
CA SER A 166 4.75 13.88 -21.29
C SER A 166 5.04 12.47 -20.81
N SER A 167 5.94 11.78 -21.52
CA SER A 167 6.41 10.46 -21.15
C SER A 167 7.31 10.58 -19.92
N ILE A 168 6.71 10.70 -18.73
CA ILE A 168 7.44 10.44 -17.48
C ILE A 168 7.13 9.01 -17.10
N SER A 169 8.10 8.12 -17.23
CA SER A 169 7.90 6.72 -16.89
C SER A 169 7.50 6.59 -15.40
N PRO A 170 6.68 5.60 -14.99
CA PRO A 170 6.33 5.39 -13.58
C PRO A 170 7.55 5.29 -12.64
N VAL A 171 8.72 4.98 -13.21
CA VAL A 171 10.03 4.93 -12.54
C VAL A 171 10.55 6.34 -12.25
N GLU A 172 10.47 7.26 -13.20
CA GLU A 172 10.92 8.66 -13.04
C GLU A 172 10.08 9.39 -11.98
N ALA A 173 8.77 9.14 -11.93
CA ALA A 173 7.92 9.66 -10.85
C ALA A 173 8.36 9.16 -9.45
N ARG A 174 8.95 7.96 -9.37
CA ARG A 174 9.41 7.34 -8.11
C ARG A 174 10.83 7.71 -7.72
N LEU A 175 11.65 8.12 -8.69
CA LEU A 175 12.96 8.71 -8.48
C LEU A 175 12.88 10.25 -8.37
N ASN A 176 11.68 10.82 -8.26
CA ASN A 176 11.53 12.25 -8.05
C ASN A 176 12.28 12.71 -6.79
N GLY A 177 13.13 13.73 -6.95
CA GLY A 177 14.00 14.25 -5.89
C GLY A 177 15.18 13.34 -5.51
N ILE A 178 15.47 12.30 -6.30
CA ILE A 178 16.62 11.42 -6.10
C ILE A 178 17.66 11.69 -7.18
N ASN A 179 18.86 12.04 -6.75
CA ASN A 179 20.04 12.11 -7.59
C ASN A 179 20.66 10.72 -7.71
N VAL A 180 20.63 10.11 -8.90
CA VAL A 180 21.21 8.80 -9.14
C VAL A 180 22.66 8.96 -9.56
N VAL A 181 23.59 8.48 -8.72
CA VAL A 181 25.03 8.67 -8.90
C VAL A 181 25.72 7.31 -9.06
N ILE A 182 26.65 7.22 -10.00
CA ILE A 182 27.51 6.04 -10.19
C ILE A 182 28.76 6.20 -9.33
N GLY A 183 28.95 5.30 -8.37
CA GLY A 183 30.13 5.29 -7.51
C GLY A 183 31.41 4.91 -8.25
N ARG A 184 32.56 5.25 -7.68
CA ARG A 184 33.85 4.69 -8.11
C ARG A 184 33.94 3.24 -7.66
N GLN A 185 34.91 2.53 -8.23
CA GLN A 185 35.17 1.14 -7.90
C GLN A 185 35.45 1.00 -6.40
N GLY A 186 34.73 0.10 -5.73
CA GLY A 186 34.91 -0.16 -4.30
C GLY A 186 34.28 0.87 -3.36
N GLU A 187 33.58 1.89 -3.86
CA GLU A 187 32.90 2.85 -2.98
C GLU A 187 31.52 2.35 -2.53
N SER A 188 31.15 2.73 -1.30
CA SER A 188 29.79 2.58 -0.78
C SER A 188 28.89 3.73 -1.23
N CYS A 189 27.57 3.54 -1.20
CA CYS A 189 26.65 4.64 -1.50
C CYS A 189 26.67 5.74 -0.44
N ASP A 190 26.97 5.41 0.83
CA ASP A 190 27.17 6.43 1.87
C ASP A 190 28.32 7.36 1.53
N SER A 191 29.48 6.82 1.12
CA SER A 191 30.62 7.64 0.69
C SER A 191 30.30 8.47 -0.56
N VAL A 192 29.66 7.86 -1.56
CA VAL A 192 29.30 8.52 -2.83
C VAL A 192 28.35 9.69 -2.58
N CYS A 193 27.24 9.46 -1.86
CA CYS A 193 26.28 10.53 -1.58
C CYS A 193 26.88 11.61 -0.70
N LYS A 194 27.65 11.25 0.33
CA LYS A 194 28.32 12.22 1.21
C LYS A 194 29.27 13.14 0.45
N SER A 195 30.02 12.61 -0.53
CA SER A 195 30.90 13.43 -1.38
C SER A 195 30.14 14.44 -2.26
N ASN A 196 28.85 14.19 -2.52
CA ASN A 196 27.94 15.07 -3.24
C ASN A 196 27.12 15.97 -2.30
N GLY A 197 27.41 15.99 -0.99
CA GLY A 197 26.66 16.76 0.00
C GLY A 197 25.26 16.20 0.29
N GLN A 198 25.02 14.92 -0.01
CA GLN A 198 23.73 14.25 0.11
C GLN A 198 23.84 13.00 1.00
N SER A 199 22.71 12.37 1.32
CA SER A 199 22.65 11.10 2.04
C SER A 199 22.14 9.97 1.16
N CYS A 200 22.58 8.74 1.41
CA CYS A 200 22.06 7.57 0.71
C CYS A 200 20.61 7.29 1.13
N VAL A 201 19.75 7.04 0.15
CA VAL A 201 18.32 6.82 0.36
C VAL A 201 17.99 5.34 0.20
N LEU A 202 18.10 4.58 1.30
CA LEU A 202 18.00 3.11 1.31
C LEU A 202 16.73 2.57 0.63
N ASN A 203 15.56 3.15 0.86
CA ASN A 203 14.31 2.67 0.26
C ASN A 203 14.25 2.86 -1.27
N LYS A 204 15.14 3.68 -1.86
CA LYS A 204 15.25 3.88 -3.30
C LYS A 204 16.23 2.89 -3.96
N LEU A 205 17.08 2.21 -3.19
CA LEU A 205 17.91 1.12 -3.71
C LEU A 205 17.05 0.00 -4.30
N LEU A 206 15.86 -0.25 -3.75
CA LEU A 206 14.93 -1.26 -4.29
C LEU A 206 14.44 -0.91 -5.71
N ILE A 207 14.33 0.38 -6.03
CA ILE A 207 13.92 0.85 -7.36
C ILE A 207 15.09 0.70 -8.33
N LEU A 208 16.30 1.08 -7.89
CA LEU A 208 17.52 0.97 -8.70
C LEU A 208 17.95 -0.49 -8.91
N ASN A 209 17.58 -1.40 -8.02
CA ASN A 209 17.89 -2.83 -8.08
C ASN A 209 17.00 -3.61 -9.05
N GLN A 210 16.82 -3.07 -10.25
CA GLN A 210 16.10 -3.69 -11.36
C GLN A 210 16.96 -3.56 -12.60
N CYS A 211 17.09 -4.64 -13.37
CA CYS A 211 18.05 -4.70 -14.46
C CYS A 211 17.84 -3.60 -15.51
N ASP A 212 16.60 -3.39 -15.89
CA ASP A 212 16.17 -2.36 -16.84
C ASP A 212 16.50 -0.94 -16.34
N ILE A 213 16.57 -0.74 -15.03
CA ILE A 213 16.99 0.53 -14.44
C ILE A 213 18.50 0.65 -14.43
N ILE A 214 19.22 -0.38 -14.00
CA ILE A 214 20.69 -0.38 -14.00
C ILE A 214 21.23 -0.10 -15.41
N GLN A 215 20.66 -0.74 -16.43
CA GLN A 215 21.02 -0.57 -17.83
C GLN A 215 20.77 0.85 -18.40
N LYS A 216 19.93 1.66 -17.74
CA LYS A 216 19.76 3.08 -18.13
C LYS A 216 20.95 3.95 -17.73
N TYR A 217 21.69 3.54 -16.71
CA TYR A 217 22.81 4.31 -16.16
C TYR A 217 24.17 3.66 -16.43
N MET A 218 24.22 2.34 -16.62
CA MET A 218 25.44 1.54 -16.76
C MET A 218 25.43 0.76 -18.08
N SER A 219 26.63 0.36 -18.55
CA SER A 219 26.77 -0.27 -19.88
C SER A 219 26.36 -1.75 -19.88
N CYS A 220 26.58 -2.47 -18.78
CA CYS A 220 26.16 -3.86 -18.59
C CYS A 220 26.61 -4.83 -19.73
N LYS A 221 27.85 -4.65 -20.23
CA LYS A 221 28.46 -5.39 -21.36
C LYS A 221 28.43 -6.93 -21.23
N GLY A 222 28.29 -7.47 -20.02
CA GLY A 222 28.39 -8.90 -19.72
C GLY A 222 27.06 -9.64 -19.51
N ALA A 223 25.91 -8.95 -19.52
CA ALA A 223 24.57 -9.40 -19.06
C ALA A 223 24.22 -8.94 -17.63
N CYS A 224 23.02 -9.31 -17.20
CA CYS A 224 22.41 -8.85 -15.95
C CYS A 224 22.11 -10.04 -15.05
N LEU A 225 22.82 -10.14 -13.94
CA LEU A 225 22.93 -11.36 -13.15
C LEU A 225 22.38 -11.15 -11.75
N ALA A 226 21.55 -12.08 -11.29
CA ALA A 226 21.15 -12.13 -9.90
C ALA A 226 22.37 -12.58 -9.06
N SER A 227 22.71 -11.82 -8.03
CA SER A 227 23.83 -12.12 -7.14
C SER A 227 23.42 -11.95 -5.68
N VAL A 228 24.31 -12.38 -4.78
CA VAL A 228 24.18 -12.25 -3.34
C VAL A 228 25.37 -11.41 -2.86
N GLY A 229 25.12 -10.13 -2.59
CA GLY A 229 26.13 -9.22 -2.07
C GLY A 229 25.55 -7.86 -1.68
N PRO A 230 26.13 -7.19 -0.67
CA PRO A 230 25.64 -5.91 -0.16
C PRO A 230 25.96 -4.74 -1.10
N ASP A 231 26.81 -4.96 -2.10
CA ASP A 231 27.23 -3.97 -3.08
C ASP A 231 26.21 -3.78 -4.22
N GLN A 232 25.24 -4.67 -4.37
CA GLN A 232 24.19 -4.52 -5.38
C GLN A 232 23.24 -3.34 -5.05
N PRO A 233 22.69 -2.65 -6.06
CA PRO A 233 22.92 -2.82 -7.50
C PRO A 233 24.25 -2.20 -7.97
N ALA A 234 24.96 -2.89 -8.86
CA ALA A 234 26.27 -2.48 -9.33
C ALA A 234 26.65 -3.05 -10.70
N GLU A 235 27.62 -2.44 -11.37
CA GLU A 235 28.29 -3.01 -12.55
C GLU A 235 29.67 -3.55 -12.15
N VAL A 236 30.03 -4.74 -12.64
CA VAL A 236 31.34 -5.34 -12.46
C VAL A 236 32.34 -4.62 -13.38
N VAL A 237 33.47 -4.18 -12.84
CA VAL A 237 34.50 -3.48 -13.62
C VAL A 237 35.14 -4.38 -14.67
N ASP A 238 35.58 -3.78 -15.78
CA ASP A 238 36.14 -4.50 -16.95
C ASP A 238 37.44 -5.26 -16.62
N ASP A 239 38.21 -4.82 -15.63
CA ASP A 239 39.47 -5.42 -15.16
C ASP A 239 39.28 -6.52 -14.10
N ALA A 240 38.03 -6.85 -13.75
CA ALA A 240 37.76 -7.90 -12.79
C ALA A 240 38.19 -9.29 -13.30
N PRO A 241 38.50 -10.25 -12.40
CA PRO A 241 38.70 -11.64 -12.77
C PRO A 241 37.55 -12.20 -13.61
N LYS A 242 37.86 -13.03 -14.63
CA LYS A 242 36.87 -13.58 -15.58
C LYS A 242 35.71 -14.31 -14.89
N ASN A 243 35.97 -14.97 -13.76
CA ASN A 243 34.96 -15.68 -12.97
C ASN A 243 33.94 -14.77 -12.28
N LEU A 244 34.18 -13.45 -12.23
CA LEU A 244 33.25 -12.47 -11.67
C LEU A 244 32.36 -11.81 -12.73
N ASN A 245 32.46 -12.23 -14.00
CA ASN A 245 31.70 -11.69 -15.13
C ASN A 245 31.95 -10.18 -15.35
N PRO A 246 33.16 -9.78 -15.77
CA PRO A 246 33.49 -8.38 -16.06
C PRO A 246 32.46 -7.72 -17.00
N GLY A 247 32.06 -6.50 -16.67
CA GLY A 247 31.04 -5.76 -17.40
C GLY A 247 29.59 -6.23 -17.14
N ALA A 248 29.33 -7.26 -16.33
CA ALA A 248 27.97 -7.64 -15.98
C ALA A 248 27.37 -6.68 -14.94
N CYS A 249 26.06 -6.44 -15.03
CA CYS A 249 25.30 -5.74 -14.00
C CYS A 249 24.72 -6.73 -13.01
N LEU A 250 24.81 -6.42 -11.72
CA LEU A 250 24.39 -7.27 -10.62
C LEU A 250 23.21 -6.64 -9.90
N TYR A 251 22.19 -7.46 -9.64
CA TYR A 251 21.07 -7.11 -8.77
C TYR A 251 20.85 -8.22 -7.74
N THR A 252 20.29 -7.88 -6.59
CA THR A 252 19.94 -8.88 -5.57
C THR A 252 18.46 -9.29 -5.66
N ARG A 253 18.14 -10.55 -5.39
CA ARG A 253 16.76 -11.00 -5.19
C ARG A 253 16.28 -10.84 -3.75
N THR A 254 17.22 -10.61 -2.82
CA THR A 254 16.94 -10.56 -1.39
C THR A 254 16.93 -9.10 -0.94
N GLN A 255 15.74 -8.52 -0.78
CA GLN A 255 15.59 -7.09 -0.47
C GLN A 255 16.30 -6.66 0.83
N SER A 256 16.39 -7.56 1.82
CA SER A 256 17.10 -7.31 3.08
C SER A 256 18.62 -7.21 2.95
N MET A 257 19.19 -7.55 1.79
CA MET A 257 20.62 -7.43 1.50
C MET A 257 21.00 -6.05 0.94
N LEU A 258 20.02 -5.24 0.53
CA LEU A 258 20.28 -3.88 0.04
C LEU A 258 20.81 -3.04 1.20
N SER A 259 21.98 -2.42 1.01
CA SER A 259 22.56 -1.54 2.01
C SER A 259 23.28 -0.34 1.40
N CYS A 260 23.31 0.77 2.12
CA CYS A 260 24.04 1.98 1.70
C CYS A 260 25.55 1.88 1.94
N ASP A 261 25.97 1.18 3.01
CA ASP A 261 27.37 1.01 3.40
C ASP A 261 28.10 -0.11 2.64
N GLY A 262 27.34 -0.99 1.99
CA GLY A 262 27.87 -2.09 1.20
C GLY A 262 28.83 -1.62 0.11
N SER A 263 29.91 -2.37 -0.10
CA SER A 263 30.90 -2.09 -1.13
C SER A 263 31.59 -3.39 -1.57
N HIS A 264 32.14 -3.38 -2.79
CA HIS A 264 32.93 -4.49 -3.27
C HIS A 264 34.02 -4.01 -4.23
N ARG A 265 35.23 -4.55 -4.09
CA ARG A 265 36.45 -4.09 -4.78
C ARG A 265 36.39 -4.16 -6.31
N HIS A 266 35.49 -4.98 -6.86
CA HIS A 266 35.35 -5.21 -8.31
C HIS A 266 34.02 -4.69 -8.87
N THR A 267 33.30 -3.85 -8.12
CA THR A 267 32.04 -3.31 -8.61
C THR A 267 31.96 -1.80 -8.42
N ARG A 268 31.15 -1.17 -9.26
CA ARG A 268 30.77 0.24 -9.19
C ARG A 268 29.28 0.31 -8.91
N ARG A 269 28.90 0.89 -7.77
CA ARG A 269 27.51 0.90 -7.30
C ARG A 269 26.67 1.98 -7.99
N LEU A 270 25.38 1.70 -8.14
CA LEU A 270 24.39 2.69 -8.55
C LEU A 270 23.66 3.21 -7.30
N CYS A 271 23.87 4.47 -6.95
CA CYS A 271 23.51 5.01 -5.64
C CYS A 271 22.39 6.06 -5.73
N PRO A 272 21.32 5.93 -4.92
CA PRO A 272 20.29 6.95 -4.80
C PRO A 272 20.66 7.96 -3.70
N CYS A 273 20.97 9.19 -4.09
CA CYS A 273 21.36 10.26 -3.20
C CYS A 273 20.26 11.33 -3.11
N ALA A 274 19.98 11.83 -1.90
CA ALA A 274 19.11 12.99 -1.68
C ALA A 274 19.69 13.89 -0.60
#